data_AF-A0A4Q2YWM6-F1
#
_entry.id   AF-A0A4Q2YWM6-F1
#
_cell.length_a   1.000
_cell.length_b   1.000
_cell.length_c   1.000
_cell.angle_alpha   90.00
_cell.angle_beta   90.00
_cell.angle_gamma   90.00
#
_symmetry.space_group_name_H-M   'P 1'
#
loop_
_entity.id
_entity.type
_entity.pdbx_description
1 polymer ?
#
loop_
_entity_poly.entity_id
_entity_poly.type
_entity_poly.pdbx_seq_one_letter_code
_entity_poly.pdbx_strand_id
1 'polypeptide(L)' 'MDRLSPRERRQSAILDAAESLFLEQGYERTSLAEIVKTSGGSLATLYELFGNKQG' A
#
# COMPACT_ATOMS: atom_id res chain seq x y z
N MET A 1 24.02 6.33 1.62
CA MET A 1 22.78 5.59 1.31
C MET A 1 21.62 6.46 1.75
N ASP A 2 20.76 6.86 0.81
CA ASP A 2 19.58 7.66 1.14
C ASP A 2 18.67 6.87 2.09
N ARG A 3 18.32 7.50 3.22
CA ARG A 3 17.64 6.81 4.32
C ARG A 3 16.15 7.11 4.16
N LEU A 4 15.43 6.19 3.52
CA LEU A 4 13.98 6.33 3.32
C LEU A 4 13.30 6.78 4.61
N SER A 5 12.42 7.77 4.54
CA SER A 5 11.59 8.17 5.65
C SER A 5 10.65 7.03 6.06
N PRO A 6 10.14 7.02 7.30
CA PRO A 6 9.13 6.06 7.71
C PRO A 6 7.88 6.05 6.79
N ARG A 7 7.56 7.19 6.19
CA ARG A 7 6.47 7.34 5.23
C ARG A 7 6.76 6.63 3.92
N GLU A 8 7.94 6.84 3.35
CA GLU A 8 8.36 6.19 2.09
C GLU A 8 8.47 4.68 2.26
N ARG A 9 8.99 4.19 3.38
CA ARG A 9 9.01 2.74 3.67
C ARG A 9 7.62 2.12 3.68
N ARG A 10 6.64 2.80 4.28
CA ARG A 10 5.25 2.34 4.29
C ARG A 10 4.62 2.39 2.91
N GLN A 11 4.90 3.43 2.14
CA GLN A 11 4.42 3.53 0.76
C GLN A 11 4.98 2.40 -0.10
N SER A 12 6.29 2.11 0.00
CA SER A 12 6.92 0.98 -0.70
C SER A 12 6.25 -0.34 -0.33
N ALA A 13 6.08 -0.61 0.97
CA ALA A 13 5.45 -1.85 1.43
C ALA A 13 4.02 -2.04 0.88
N ILE A 14 3.25 -0.95 0.75
CA ILE A 14 1.91 -1.00 0.16
C ILE A 14 1.96 -1.29 -1.34
N LEU A 15 2.90 -0.68 -2.07
CA LEU A 15 3.08 -0.92 -3.51
C LEU A 15 3.56 -2.35 -3.79
N ASP A 16 4.54 -2.84 -3.02
CA ASP A 16 5.08 -4.20 -3.15
C ASP A 16 3.98 -5.26 -2.88
N ALA A 17 3.13 -5.01 -1.88
CA ALA A 17 1.98 -5.86 -1.57
C ALA A 17 0.93 -5.83 -2.69
N ALA A 18 0.62 -4.65 -3.23
CA ALA A 18 -0.34 -4.51 -4.33
C ALA A 18 0.16 -5.20 -5.61
N GLU A 19 1.43 -5.00 -5.97
CA GLU A 19 2.05 -5.66 -7.11
C GLU A 19 1.98 -7.18 -6.98
N SER A 20 2.37 -7.72 -5.82
CA SER A 20 2.35 -9.17 -5.58
C SER A 20 0.93 -9.75 -5.71
N LEU A 21 -0.07 -9.09 -5.13
CA LEU A 21 -1.47 -9.53 -5.20
C LEU A 21 -2.03 -9.40 -6.62
N PHE A 22 -1.71 -8.32 -7.35
CA PHE A 22 -2.12 -8.17 -8.74
C PHE A 22 -1.53 -9.26 -9.63
N LEU A 23 -0.28 -9.67 -9.40
CA LEU A 23 0.34 -10.77 -10.14
C LEU A 23 -0.27 -12.14 -9.78
N GLU A 24 -0.64 -12.36 -8.52
CA GLU A 24 -1.17 -13.63 -8.04
C GLU A 24 -2.64 -13.84 -8.42
N GLN A 25 -3.49 -12.83 -8.19
CA GLN A 25 -4.94 -12.95 -8.35
C GLN A 25 -5.58 -11.98 -9.34
N GLY A 26 -4.81 -11.04 -9.92
CA GLY A 26 -5.33 -10.04 -10.85
C GLY A 26 -5.97 -8.85 -10.14
N TYR A 27 -6.08 -7.74 -10.87
CA TYR A 27 -6.54 -6.46 -10.34
C TYR A 27 -7.97 -6.52 -9.78
N GLU A 28 -8.92 -7.08 -10.52
CA GLU A 28 -10.35 -7.06 -10.15
C GLU A 28 -10.66 -7.86 -8.87
N ARG A 29 -9.85 -8.89 -8.57
CA ARG A 29 -10.00 -9.72 -7.38
C ARG A 29 -9.21 -9.20 -6.17
N THR A 30 -8.41 -8.15 -6.33
CA THR A 30 -7.57 -7.64 -5.25
C THR A 30 -8.26 -6.50 -4.52
N SER A 31 -8.52 -6.67 -3.23
CA SER A 31 -9.11 -5.63 -2.38
C SER A 31 -8.06 -4.79 -1.64
N LEU A 32 -8.41 -3.53 -1.32
CA LEU A 32 -7.57 -2.67 -0.48
C LEU A 32 -7.31 -3.27 0.91
N ALA A 33 -8.26 -4.04 1.44
CA ALA A 33 -8.11 -4.71 2.73
C ALA A 33 -7.02 -5.79 2.68
N GLU A 34 -6.93 -6.55 1.60
CA GLU A 34 -5.87 -7.54 1.38
C GLU A 34 -4.50 -6.87 1.22
N ILE A 35 -4.41 -5.80 0.42
CA ILE A 35 -3.17 -5.03 0.24
C ILE A 35 -2.65 -4.51 1.59
N VAL A 36 -3.55 -3.95 2.41
CA VAL A 36 -3.21 -3.44 3.74
C VAL A 36 -2.74 -4.56 4.67
N LYS A 37 -3.44 -5.70 4.66
CA LYS A 37 -3.08 -6.86 5.47
C LYS A 37 -1.70 -7.40 5.09
N THR A 38 -1.42 -7.51 3.79
CA THR A 38 -0.14 -8.02 3.27
C THR A 38 1.02 -7.05 3.50
N SER A 39 0.77 -5.73 3.40
CA SER A 39 1.80 -4.70 3.66
C SER A 39 2.09 -4.46 5.15
N GLY A 40 1.34 -5.09 6.06
CA GLY A 40 1.46 -4.88 7.51
C GLY A 40 0.96 -3.50 7.98
N GLY A 41 0.14 -2.84 7.17
CA GLY A 41 -0.42 -1.52 7.43
C GLY A 41 -1.83 -1.56 8.03
N SER A 42 -2.48 -0.39 8.02
CA SER A 42 -3.91 -0.26 8.30
C SER A 42 -4.61 0.50 7.16
N LEU A 43 -5.93 0.32 7.00
CA LEU A 43 -6.72 1.07 6.00
C LEU A 43 -6.63 2.57 6.27
N ALA A 44 -6.62 3.00 7.53
CA ALA A 44 -6.42 4.39 7.92
C ALA A 44 -5.06 4.93 7.44
N THR A 45 -3.99 4.15 7.59
CA THR A 45 -2.66 4.51 7.08
C THR A 45 -2.62 4.56 5.56
N LEU A 46 -3.30 3.63 4.87
CA LEU A 46 -3.40 3.67 3.40
C LEU A 46 -4.11 4.95 2.95
N TYR A 47 -5.22 5.31 3.58
CA TYR A 47 -5.90 6.58 3.30
C TYR A 47 -5.03 7.79 3.66
N GLU A 48 -4.29 7.80 4.77
CA GLU A 48 -3.35 8.91 5.06
C GLU A 48 -2.26 9.05 3.99
N LEU A 49 -1.74 7.94 3.47
CA LEU A 49 -0.64 7.92 2.50
C LEU A 49 -1.09 8.27 1.08
N PHE A 50 -2.25 7.77 0.64
CA PHE A 50 -2.76 7.89 -0.73
C PHE A 50 -4.00 8.80 -0.86
N GLY A 51 -4.52 9.29 0.27
CA GLY A 51 -5.79 9.97 0.37
C GLY A 51 -5.78 11.10 1.40
N ASN A 52 -5.16 12.21 1.01
CA ASN A 52 -5.95 13.41 0.85
C ASN A 52 -5.73 13.87 -0.59
N LYS A 53 -6.70 13.61 -1.46
CA LYS A 53 -6.92 14.45 -2.63
C LYS A 53 -7.34 15.81 -2.07
N GLN A 54 -6.36 16.62 -1.66
CA GLN A 54 -6.64 17.98 -1.21
C GLN A 54 -7.09 18.78 -2.42
N GLY A 55 -8.41 19.03 -2.51
CA GLY A 55 -9.04 19.94 -3.48
C GLY A 55 -9.44 19.30 -4.79
#